data_AF-A0A849FWM2-F1
#
_entry.id   AF-A0A849FWM2-F1
#
_cell.length_a   1.000
_cell.length_b   1.000
_cell.length_c   1.000
_cell.angle_alpha   90.00
_cell.angle_beta   90.00
_cell.angle_gamma   90.00
#
_symmetry.space_group_name_H-M   'P 1'
#
loop_
_entity.id
_entity.type
_entity.pdbx_description
1 polymer ?
#
loop_
_entity_poly.entity_id
_entity_poly.type
_entity_poly.pdbx_seq_one_letter_code
_entity_poly.pdbx_strand_id
1 'polypeptide(L)' 'MAVLLLAEVTDGELNVDATSKAVTAATALGDVTVLAAGASAAAAGDAAAKIDGVS' A
#
# COMPACT_ATOMS: atom_id res chain seq x y z
N MET A 1 10.84 6.20 11.76
CA MET A 1 11.40 4.89 11.35
C MET A 1 10.66 4.53 10.08
N ALA A 2 11.34 4.08 9.02
CA ALA A 2 10.64 3.80 7.76
C ALA A 2 10.06 2.39 7.77
N VAL A 3 8.84 2.23 7.25
CA VAL A 3 8.14 0.96 7.09
C VAL A 3 7.84 0.77 5.61
N LEU A 4 8.34 -0.32 5.03
CA LEU A 4 7.94 -0.76 3.70
C LEU A 4 6.81 -1.77 3.82
N LEU A 5 5.67 -1.48 3.19
CA LEU A 5 4.50 -2.35 3.15
C LEU A 5 4.26 -2.81 1.70
N LEU A 6 4.15 -4.13 1.50
CA LEU A 6 3.77 -4.68 0.19
C LEU A 6 2.25 -4.58 0.02
N ALA A 7 1.83 -3.94 -1.07
CA ALA A 7 0.42 -3.84 -1.41
C ALA A 7 -0.13 -5.22 -1.82
N GLU A 8 -1.36 -5.51 -1.42
CA GLU A 8 -2.09 -6.66 -1.96
C GLU A 8 -2.68 -6.27 -3.32
N VAL A 9 -2.20 -6.92 -4.39
CA VAL A 9 -2.55 -6.60 -5.78
C VAL A 9 -2.93 -7.87 -6.52
N THR A 10 -4.10 -7.88 -7.13
CA THR A 10 -4.59 -8.97 -7.99
C THR A 10 -4.97 -8.39 -9.35
N ASP A 11 -4.48 -8.98 -10.44
CA ASP A 11 -4.74 -8.54 -11.82
C ASP A 11 -4.47 -7.04 -12.08
N GLY A 12 -3.51 -6.46 -11.36
CA GLY A 12 -3.15 -5.04 -11.47
C GLY A 12 -4.04 -4.09 -10.67
N GLU A 13 -5.04 -4.62 -9.97
CA GLU A 13 -5.93 -3.86 -9.08
C GLU A 13 -5.50 -4.00 -7.62
N LEU A 14 -5.54 -2.87 -6.91
CA LEU A 14 -5.25 -2.83 -5.48
C LEU A 14 -6.42 -3.40 -4.68
N ASN A 15 -6.14 -4.34 -3.79
CA ASN A 15 -7.07 -4.66 -2.72
C ASN A 15 -7.00 -3.57 -1.64
N VAL A 16 -7.90 -2.59 -1.76
CA VAL A 16 -7.92 -1.40 -0.89
C VAL A 16 -8.17 -1.77 0.56
N ASP A 17 -9.08 -2.71 0.85
CA ASP A 17 -9.45 -3.09 2.22
C ASP A 17 -8.27 -3.76 2.95
N ALA A 18 -7.66 -4.77 2.32
CA ALA A 18 -6.54 -5.48 2.91
C ALA A 18 -5.32 -4.55 3.11
N THR A 19 -5.00 -3.76 2.09
CA THR A 19 -3.85 -2.85 2.13
C THR A 19 -4.06 -1.73 3.15
N SER A 20 -5.26 -1.15 3.25
CA SER A 20 -5.55 -0.08 4.22
C SER A 20 -5.47 -0.57 5.67
N LYS A 21 -5.94 -1.79 5.94
CA LYS A 21 -5.80 -2.41 7.27
C LYS A 21 -4.34 -2.62 7.65
N ALA A 22 -3.53 -3.07 6.69
CA ALA A 22 -2.09 -3.25 6.90
C ALA A 22 -1.39 -1.90 7.14
N VAL A 23 -1.74 -0.85 6.38
CA VAL A 23 -1.22 0.52 6.59
C VAL A 23 -1.59 1.02 7.98
N THR A 24 -2.85 0.87 8.39
CA THR A 24 -3.33 1.30 9.71
C THR A 24 -2.49 0.67 10.83
N ALA A 25 -2.21 -0.63 10.75
CA ALA A 25 -1.35 -1.30 11.74
C ALA A 25 0.11 -0.84 11.66
N ALA A 26 0.63 -0.63 10.44
CA ALA A 26 2.02 -0.27 10.19
C ALA A 26 2.37 1.16 10.64
N THR A 27 1.41 2.09 10.61
CA THR A 27 1.65 3.50 11.05
C THR A 27 2.14 3.60 12.50
N ALA A 28 1.78 2.66 13.37
CA ALA A 28 2.28 2.61 14.75
C ALA A 28 3.79 2.30 14.84
N LEU A 29 4.39 1.79 13.76
CA LEU A 29 5.80 1.41 13.67
C LEU A 29 6.66 2.47 12.98
N GLY A 30 6.03 3.39 12.24
CA GLY A 30 6.71 4.51 11.58
C GLY A 30 6.06 4.94 10.25
N ASP A 31 6.83 5.68 9.44
CA ASP A 31 6.37 6.26 8.17
C ASP A 31 6.20 5.16 7.13
N VAL A 32 5.00 5.02 6.57
CA VAL A 32 4.64 3.88 5.72
C VAL A 32 4.76 4.23 4.25
N THR A 33 5.65 3.55 3.55
CA THR A 33 5.70 3.55 2.08
C THR A 33 5.11 2.24 1.56
N VAL A 34 4.16 2.34 0.62
CA VAL A 34 3.51 1.18 0.02
C VAL A 34 4.13 0.85 -1.34
N LEU A 35 4.52 -0.41 -1.55
CA LEU A 35 5.01 -0.92 -2.83
C LEU A 35 3.93 -1.78 -3.51
N ALA A 36 3.40 -1.30 -4.63
CA ALA A 36 2.63 -2.10 -5.58
C ALA A 36 3.58 -2.66 -6.65
N ALA A 37 3.72 -4.00 -6.71
CA ALA A 37 4.62 -4.68 -7.62
C ALA A 37 3.85 -5.65 -8.54
N GLY A 38 4.18 -5.64 -9.83
CA GLY A 38 3.54 -6.49 -10.84
C GLY A 38 3.63 -5.89 -12.24
N ALA A 39 3.33 -6.70 -13.26
CA ALA A 39 3.37 -6.26 -14.66
C ALA A 39 2.43 -5.08 -14.97
N SER A 40 1.34 -4.96 -14.21
CA SER A 40 0.30 -3.92 -14.36
C SER A 40 0.06 -3.16 -13.06
N ALA A 41 1.10 -2.89 -12.27
CA ALA A 41 0.95 -2.34 -10.92
C ALA A 41 0.79 -0.81 -10.83
N ALA A 42 0.94 -0.07 -11.93
CA ALA A 42 0.93 1.39 -11.90
C ALA A 42 -0.37 1.97 -11.30
N ALA A 43 -1.53 1.50 -11.76
CA ALA A 43 -2.83 1.93 -11.25
C ALA A 43 -3.05 1.54 -9.78
N ALA A 44 -2.56 0.36 -9.36
CA ALA A 44 -2.59 -0.04 -7.96
C ALA A 44 -1.71 0.86 -7.08
N GLY A 45 -0.55 1.30 -7.58
CA GLY A 45 0.32 2.27 -6.91
C GLY A 45 -0.37 3.63 -6.72
N ASP A 46 -1.02 4.14 -7.77
CA ASP A 46 -1.79 5.40 -7.71
C ASP A 46 -2.97 5.31 -6.74
N ALA A 47 -3.61 4.14 -6.62
CA ALA A 47 -4.65 3.91 -5.64
C ALA A 47 -4.09 3.82 -4.20
N ALA A 48 -2.95 3.15 -4.02
CA ALA A 48 -2.32 2.97 -2.71
C ALA A 48 -1.82 4.29 -2.12
N ALA A 49 -1.31 5.20 -2.96
CA ALA A 49 -0.86 6.53 -2.55
C ALA A 49 -1.97 7.42 -1.96
N LYS A 50 -3.24 7.04 -2.12
CA LYS A 50 -4.42 7.74 -1.58
C LYS A 50 -4.89 7.17 -0.24
N ILE A 51 -4.28 6.09 0.25
CA ILE A 51 -4.61 5.51 1.55
C ILE A 51 -4.07 6.42 2.65
N ASP A 52 -4.93 6.78 3.60
CA ASP A 52 -4.53 7.54 4.78
C ASP A 52 -3.43 6.80 5.57
N GLY A 53 -2.34 7.50 5.88
CA GLY A 53 -1.18 6.95 6.59
C GLY A 53 -0.02 6.53 5.68
N VAL A 54 -0.16 6.64 4.35
CA VAL A 54 0.95 6.47 3.40
C VAL A 54 1.79 7.77 3.29
N SER A 55 3.12 7.63 3.17
CA SER A 55 4.13 8.70 3.13
C SER A 55 4.92 8.72 1.82
#